data_AF-A0A4Q0IKG9-F1
#
_entry.id   AF-A0A4Q0IKG9-F1
#
_cell.length_a   1.000
_cell.length_b   1.000
_cell.length_c   1.000
_cell.angle_alpha   90.00
_cell.angle_beta   90.00
_cell.angle_gamma   90.00
#
_symmetry.space_group_name_H-M   'P 1'
#
loop_
_entity.id
_entity.type
_entity.pdbx_description
1 polymer ?
#
loop_
_entity_poly.entity_id
_entity_poly.type
_entity_poly.pdbx_seq_one_letter_code
_entity_poly.pdbx_strand_id
1 'polypeptide(L)'
;RDEAEESIRREAEARLERKKTLIQTGVQLMREGQAAKGRAFLKRVADEFSDEEGIRIQLGQIFAAAGQYAEAAEMYEEAMLSQPREAAAYTGAVTAWLKLREFEKAENVYKAILRTFGGHPSTFGKMAKMYLEWRQRGQAEDMALRALQADPQQTDAL
;
A
#
# COMPACT_ATOMS: atom_id res chain seq x y z
N ARG A 1 19.79 23.81 29.04
CA ARG A 1 18.86 23.77 27.89
C ARG A 1 19.56 23.06 26.74
N ASP A 2 20.79 23.48 26.44
CA ASP A 2 21.65 22.89 25.40
C ASP A 2 21.92 21.38 25.58
N GLU A 3 22.20 20.90 26.80
CA GLU A 3 22.45 19.47 27.06
C GLU A 3 21.21 18.57 26.80
N ALA A 4 20.00 19.07 27.10
CA ALA A 4 18.77 18.31 26.90
C ALA A 4 18.39 18.26 25.41
N GLU A 5 18.56 19.37 24.69
CA GLU A 5 18.38 19.43 23.23
C GLU A 5 19.40 18.54 22.50
N GLU A 6 20.65 18.54 22.96
CA GLU A 6 21.69 17.66 22.42
C GLU A 6 21.40 16.18 22.68
N SER A 7 20.88 15.82 23.87
CA SER A 7 20.47 14.44 24.18
C SER A 7 19.32 13.97 23.28
N ILE A 8 18.26 14.78 23.15
CA ILE A 8 17.11 14.46 22.28
C ILE A 8 17.57 14.28 20.83
N ARG A 9 18.46 15.15 20.35
CA ARG A 9 19.01 15.06 19.01
C ARG A 9 19.80 13.77 18.81
N ARG A 10 20.69 13.41 19.76
CA ARG A 10 21.47 12.17 19.69
C ARG A 10 20.58 10.93 19.69
N GLU A 11 19.52 10.92 20.50
CA GLU A 11 18.55 9.84 20.54
C GLU A 11 17.78 9.72 19.21
N ALA A 12 17.34 10.84 18.64
CA ALA A 12 16.67 10.86 17.33
C ALA A 12 17.60 10.38 16.21
N GLU A 13 18.87 10.80 16.20
CA GLU A 13 19.88 10.36 15.24
C GLU A 13 20.16 8.86 15.37
N ALA A 14 20.32 8.35 16.60
CA ALA A 14 20.52 6.92 16.85
C ALA A 14 19.30 6.09 16.42
N ARG A 15 18.08 6.60 16.70
CA ARG A 15 16.82 6.00 16.27
C ARG A 15 16.72 5.94 14.75
N LEU A 16 17.09 7.02 14.05
CA LEU A 16 17.10 7.08 12.59
C LEU A 16 18.11 6.10 11.98
N GLU A 17 19.35 6.09 12.47
CA GLU A 17 20.39 5.18 11.95
C GLU A 17 20.06 3.71 12.24
N ARG A 18 19.40 3.42 13.37
CA ARG A 18 18.87 2.09 13.68
C ARG A 18 17.84 1.65 12.64
N LYS A 19 16.85 2.48 12.34
CA LYS A 19 15.83 2.19 11.30
C LYS A 19 16.49 1.91 9.95
N LYS A 20 17.37 2.82 9.53
CA LYS A 20 18.06 2.74 8.25
C LYS A 20 18.87 1.45 8.14
N THR A 21 19.61 1.09 9.19
CA THR A 21 20.39 -0.15 9.26
C THR A 21 19.48 -1.37 9.12
N LEU A 22 18.35 -1.41 9.84
CA LEU A 22 17.40 -2.52 9.75
C LEU A 22 16.81 -2.65 8.34
N ILE A 23 16.37 -1.54 7.74
CA ILE A 23 15.83 -1.53 6.37
C ILE A 23 16.89 -1.98 5.36
N GLN A 24 18.09 -1.39 5.40
CA GLN A 24 19.16 -1.72 4.47
C GLN A 24 19.56 -3.19 4.58
N THR A 25 19.71 -3.70 5.80
CA THR A 25 20.01 -5.12 6.05
C THR A 25 18.89 -6.02 5.53
N GLY A 26 17.64 -5.66 5.82
CA GLY A 26 16.47 -6.40 5.35
C GLY A 26 16.41 -6.51 3.83
N VAL A 27 16.53 -5.38 3.13
CA VAL A 27 16.51 -5.31 1.66
C VAL A 27 17.69 -6.06 1.06
N GLN A 28 18.90 -5.91 1.63
CA GLN A 28 20.08 -6.59 1.13
C GLN A 28 19.93 -8.12 1.21
N LEU A 29 19.47 -8.64 2.35
CA LEU A 29 19.21 -10.07 2.53
C LEU A 29 18.15 -10.60 1.55
N MET A 30 17.12 -9.82 1.24
CA MET A 30 16.12 -10.22 0.24
C MET A 30 16.72 -10.31 -1.16
N ARG A 31 17.62 -9.38 -1.53
CA ARG A 31 18.35 -9.41 -2.81
C ARG A 31 19.29 -10.60 -2.92
N GLU A 32 19.87 -11.04 -1.81
CA GLU A 32 20.72 -12.23 -1.72
C GLU A 32 19.93 -13.55 -1.74
N GLY A 33 18.61 -13.52 -1.92
CA GLY A 33 17.74 -14.70 -1.89
C GLY A 33 17.40 -15.18 -0.48
N GLN A 34 17.92 -14.52 0.57
CA GLN A 34 17.62 -14.81 1.97
C GLN A 34 16.32 -14.12 2.43
N ALA A 35 15.25 -14.27 1.65
CA ALA A 35 13.99 -13.53 1.83
C ALA A 35 13.42 -13.65 3.24
N ALA A 36 13.45 -14.84 3.86
CA ALA A 36 12.94 -15.04 5.22
C ALA A 36 13.70 -14.19 6.27
N LYS A 37 15.04 -14.12 6.17
CA LYS A 37 15.84 -13.28 7.08
C LYS A 37 15.58 -11.80 6.83
N GLY A 38 15.52 -11.39 5.56
CA GLY A 38 15.25 -10.00 5.20
C GLY A 38 13.89 -9.51 5.71
N ARG A 39 12.85 -10.35 5.59
CA ARG A 39 11.52 -10.09 6.16
C ARG A 39 11.57 -9.92 7.68
N ALA A 40 12.37 -10.69 8.40
CA ALA A 40 12.51 -10.55 9.85
C ALA A 40 13.06 -9.17 10.25
N PHE A 41 14.01 -8.62 9.49
CA PHE A 41 14.52 -7.26 9.72
C PHE A 41 13.46 -6.20 9.46
N LEU A 42 12.68 -6.33 8.38
CA LEU A 42 11.61 -5.38 8.06
C LEU A 42 10.43 -5.47 9.05
N LYS A 43 10.13 -6.66 9.57
CA LYS A 43 9.16 -6.82 10.66
C LYS A 43 9.62 -6.10 11.92
N ARG A 44 10.91 -6.19 12.27
CA ARG A 44 11.47 -5.41 13.38
C ARG A 44 11.35 -3.90 13.17
N VAL A 45 11.42 -3.40 11.93
CA VAL A 45 11.14 -1.99 11.66
C VAL A 45 9.68 -1.67 11.97
N ALA A 46 8.75 -2.53 11.54
CA ALA A 46 7.33 -2.35 11.78
C ALA A 46 6.98 -2.33 13.29
N ASP A 47 7.73 -3.09 14.08
CA ASP A 47 7.57 -3.20 15.53
C ASP A 47 8.30 -2.07 16.30
N GLU A 48 9.59 -1.80 15.99
CA GLU A 48 10.42 -0.80 16.70
C GLU A 48 10.03 0.66 16.35
N PHE A 49 9.34 0.88 15.23
CA PHE A 49 8.97 2.21 14.72
C PHE A 49 7.47 2.34 14.44
N SER A 50 6.63 1.54 15.10
CA SER A 50 5.17 1.52 14.87
C SER A 50 4.47 2.87 15.09
N ASP A 51 5.07 3.75 15.88
CA ASP A 51 4.64 5.12 16.17
C ASP A 51 5.02 6.14 15.09
N GLU A 52 5.93 5.80 14.17
CA GLU A 52 6.33 6.68 13.07
C GLU A 52 5.25 6.70 11.98
N GLU A 53 4.70 7.89 11.72
CA GLU A 53 3.71 8.08 10.66
C GLU A 53 4.27 7.64 9.29
N GLY A 54 3.44 6.95 8.51
CA GLY A 54 3.84 6.45 7.18
C GLY A 54 4.79 5.25 7.18
N ILE A 55 5.27 4.75 8.33
CA ILE A 55 6.22 3.62 8.38
C ILE A 55 5.68 2.35 7.70
N ARG A 56 4.39 2.06 7.90
CA ARG A 56 3.72 0.90 7.30
C ARG A 56 3.65 1.03 5.78
N ILE A 57 3.43 2.24 5.25
CA ILE A 57 3.43 2.49 3.81
C ILE A 57 4.84 2.31 3.24
N GLN A 58 5.86 2.84 3.92
CA GLN A 58 7.25 2.66 3.51
C GLN A 58 7.64 1.18 3.46
N LEU A 59 7.27 0.40 4.47
CA LEU A 59 7.51 -1.05 4.47
C LEU A 59 6.73 -1.77 3.37
N GLY A 60 5.48 -1.38 3.12
CA GLY A 60 4.68 -1.89 2.00
C GLY A 60 5.37 -1.64 0.65
N GLN A 61 5.95 -0.46 0.45
CA GLN A 61 6.70 -0.12 -0.76
C GLN A 61 7.98 -0.97 -0.89
N ILE A 62 8.70 -1.16 0.21
CA ILE A 62 9.90 -2.00 0.24
C ILE A 62 9.57 -3.45 -0.10
N PHE A 63 8.54 -4.03 0.52
CA PHE A 63 8.10 -5.39 0.23
C PHE A 63 7.63 -5.55 -1.23
N ALA A 64 6.84 -4.59 -1.74
CA ALA A 64 6.38 -4.61 -3.12
C ALA A 64 7.55 -4.54 -4.12
N ALA A 65 8.55 -3.68 -3.87
CA ALA A 65 9.75 -3.59 -4.69
C ALA A 65 10.59 -4.89 -4.69
N ALA A 66 10.51 -5.66 -3.62
CA ALA A 66 11.13 -6.98 -3.50
C ALA A 66 10.23 -8.14 -4.02
N GLY A 67 9.09 -7.83 -4.65
CA GLY A 67 8.13 -8.81 -5.16
C GLY A 67 7.36 -9.58 -4.07
N GLN A 68 7.47 -9.17 -2.82
CA GLN A 68 6.80 -9.76 -1.67
C GLN A 68 5.42 -9.12 -1.50
N TYR A 69 4.52 -9.40 -2.43
CA TYR A 69 3.25 -8.69 -2.51
C TYR A 69 2.29 -9.03 -1.36
N ALA A 70 2.41 -10.20 -0.73
CA ALA A 70 1.55 -10.56 0.40
C ALA A 70 1.87 -9.70 1.62
N GLU A 71 3.15 -9.60 1.97
CA GLU A 71 3.65 -8.75 3.04
C GLU A 71 3.41 -7.27 2.73
N ALA A 72 3.56 -6.87 1.46
CA ALA A 72 3.24 -5.52 1.04
C ALA A 72 1.77 -5.17 1.31
N ALA A 73 0.85 -6.06 0.92
CA ALA A 73 -0.57 -5.87 1.13
C ALA A 73 -0.92 -5.75 2.62
N GLU A 74 -0.36 -6.62 3.48
CA GLU A 74 -0.55 -6.54 4.93
C GLU A 74 -0.12 -5.17 5.48
N MET A 75 1.06 -4.68 5.10
CA MET A 75 1.53 -3.38 5.58
C MET A 75 0.66 -2.22 5.09
N TYR A 76 0.17 -2.28 3.85
CA TYR A 76 -0.73 -1.26 3.33
C TYR A 76 -2.11 -1.31 3.99
N GLU A 77 -2.66 -2.49 4.26
CA GLU A 77 -3.94 -2.64 4.96
C GLU A 77 -3.87 -2.13 6.40
N GLU A 78 -2.77 -2.39 7.11
CA GLU A 78 -2.52 -1.79 8.43
C GLU A 78 -2.40 -0.25 8.36
N ALA A 79 -1.79 0.27 7.30
CA ALA A 79 -1.74 1.71 7.05
C ALA A 79 -3.14 2.30 6.76
N MET A 80 -4.02 1.56 6.06
CA MET A 80 -5.41 1.97 5.85
C MET A 80 -6.21 2.08 7.15
N LEU A 81 -5.86 1.27 8.17
CA LEU A 81 -6.51 1.34 9.49
C LEU A 81 -5.99 2.51 10.33
N SER A 82 -4.68 2.75 10.33
CA SER A 82 -4.04 3.79 11.15
C SER A 82 -4.11 5.19 10.51
N GLN A 83 -4.07 5.27 9.18
CA GLN A 83 -4.15 6.51 8.40
C GLN A 83 -5.26 6.38 7.34
N PRO A 84 -6.55 6.44 7.73
CA PRO A 84 -7.66 6.09 6.84
C PRO A 84 -7.78 6.95 5.59
N ARG A 85 -7.14 8.12 5.53
CA ARG A 85 -7.19 9.04 4.38
C ARG A 85 -5.91 9.04 3.54
N GLU A 86 -4.96 8.15 3.81
CA GLU A 86 -3.72 8.10 3.06
C GLU A 86 -3.89 7.27 1.78
N ALA A 87 -4.01 7.94 0.63
CA ALA A 87 -4.28 7.31 -0.66
C ALA A 87 -3.17 6.34 -1.11
N ALA A 88 -1.92 6.56 -0.70
CA ALA A 88 -0.81 5.66 -1.02
C ALA A 88 -1.03 4.25 -0.44
N ALA A 89 -1.65 4.14 0.74
CA ALA A 89 -1.94 2.86 1.36
C ALA A 89 -2.94 2.04 0.53
N TYR A 90 -4.06 2.64 0.14
CA TYR A 90 -5.08 1.95 -0.66
C TYR A 90 -4.58 1.56 -2.05
N THR A 91 -3.87 2.47 -2.73
CA THR A 91 -3.32 2.19 -4.07
C THR A 91 -2.24 1.11 -4.03
N GLY A 92 -1.41 1.11 -2.98
CA GLY A 92 -0.45 0.06 -2.68
C GLY A 92 -1.13 -1.30 -2.46
N ALA A 93 -2.15 -1.37 -1.59
CA ALA A 93 -2.87 -2.59 -1.28
C ALA A 93 -3.58 -3.19 -2.51
N VAL A 94 -4.29 -2.36 -3.30
CA VAL A 94 -4.89 -2.81 -4.58
C VAL A 94 -3.82 -3.41 -5.49
N THR A 95 -2.71 -2.69 -5.69
CA THR A 95 -1.65 -3.15 -6.60
C THR A 95 -1.06 -4.48 -6.14
N ALA A 96 -0.81 -4.62 -4.83
CA ALA A 96 -0.29 -5.84 -4.24
C ALA A 96 -1.24 -7.04 -4.44
N TRP A 97 -2.54 -6.87 -4.16
CA TRP A 97 -3.52 -7.95 -4.35
C TRP A 97 -3.74 -8.32 -5.82
N LEU A 98 -3.72 -7.35 -6.74
CA LEU A 98 -3.78 -7.63 -8.18
C LEU A 98 -2.56 -8.42 -8.66
N LYS A 99 -1.36 -8.11 -8.17
CA LYS A 99 -0.14 -8.87 -8.48
C LYS A 99 -0.18 -10.30 -7.98
N LEU A 100 -0.87 -10.55 -6.86
CA LEU A 100 -1.14 -11.88 -6.33
C LEU A 100 -2.30 -12.59 -7.03
N ARG A 101 -3.06 -11.89 -7.89
CA ARG A 101 -4.33 -12.36 -8.50
C ARG A 101 -5.40 -12.73 -7.47
N GLU A 102 -5.31 -12.14 -6.28
CA GLU A 102 -6.30 -12.25 -5.20
C GLU A 102 -7.39 -11.19 -5.43
N PHE A 103 -8.18 -11.40 -6.48
CA PHE A 103 -9.12 -10.39 -6.98
C PHE A 103 -10.22 -10.03 -5.99
N GLU A 104 -10.68 -10.97 -5.15
CA GLU A 104 -11.65 -10.70 -4.08
C GLU A 104 -11.11 -9.69 -3.06
N LYS A 105 -9.83 -9.82 -2.69
CA LYS A 105 -9.18 -8.89 -1.76
C LYS A 105 -8.98 -7.53 -2.42
N ALA A 106 -8.56 -7.49 -3.69
CA ALA A 106 -8.46 -6.25 -4.44
C ALA A 106 -9.83 -5.54 -4.55
N GLU A 107 -10.92 -6.26 -4.78
CA GLU A 107 -12.28 -5.72 -4.80
C GLU A 107 -12.65 -5.10 -3.44
N ASN A 108 -12.32 -5.76 -2.33
CA ASN A 108 -12.56 -5.22 -0.99
C ASN A 108 -11.81 -3.91 -0.74
N VAL A 109 -10.56 -3.80 -1.20
CA VAL A 109 -9.81 -2.55 -1.11
C VAL A 109 -10.43 -1.47 -2.00
N TYR A 110 -10.85 -1.79 -3.23
CA TYR A 110 -11.59 -0.82 -4.07
C TYR A 110 -12.88 -0.33 -3.42
N LYS A 111 -13.66 -1.23 -2.79
CA LYS A 111 -14.85 -0.82 -2.02
C LYS A 111 -14.48 0.10 -0.86
N ALA A 112 -13.34 -0.14 -0.20
CA ALA A 112 -12.83 0.76 0.83
C ALA A 112 -12.45 2.14 0.24
N ILE A 113 -11.79 2.20 -0.92
CA ILE A 113 -11.51 3.45 -1.64
C ILE A 113 -12.80 4.24 -1.89
N LEU A 114 -13.84 3.59 -2.40
CA LEU A 114 -15.13 4.24 -2.68
C LEU A 114 -15.80 4.79 -1.42
N ARG A 115 -15.68 4.09 -0.27
CA ARG A 115 -16.22 4.56 1.02
C ARG A 115 -15.44 5.74 1.58
N THR A 116 -14.11 5.74 1.45
CA THR A 116 -13.22 6.73 2.06
C THR A 116 -13.11 7.99 1.22
N PHE A 117 -12.91 7.85 -0.09
CA PHE A 117 -12.60 8.96 -1.01
C PHE A 117 -13.76 9.30 -1.94
N GLY A 118 -14.84 8.52 -1.94
CA GLY A 118 -15.98 8.68 -2.84
C GLY A 118 -15.82 7.96 -4.18
N GLY A 119 -16.92 7.94 -4.94
CA GLY A 119 -17.01 7.28 -6.24
C GLY A 119 -16.50 8.14 -7.38
N HIS A 120 -15.19 8.11 -7.64
CA HIS A 120 -14.60 8.75 -8.81
C HIS A 120 -14.70 7.86 -10.06
N PRO A 121 -15.01 8.40 -11.27
CA PRO A 121 -15.06 7.63 -12.52
C PRO A 121 -13.85 6.72 -12.74
N SER A 122 -12.65 7.22 -12.45
CA SER A 122 -11.41 6.46 -12.60
C SER A 122 -11.30 5.25 -11.68
N THR A 123 -11.94 5.25 -10.50
CA THR A 123 -11.97 4.09 -9.61
C THR A 123 -12.85 2.99 -10.20
N PHE A 124 -14.03 3.35 -10.71
CA PHE A 124 -14.91 2.40 -11.38
C PHE A 124 -14.27 1.82 -12.64
N GLY A 125 -13.58 2.63 -13.46
CA GLY A 125 -12.83 2.14 -14.62
C GLY A 125 -11.72 1.15 -14.25
N LYS A 126 -11.00 1.40 -13.13
CA LYS A 126 -9.99 0.47 -12.60
C LYS A 126 -10.63 -0.84 -12.11
N MET A 127 -11.77 -0.78 -11.42
CA MET A 127 -12.52 -1.98 -11.02
C MET A 127 -13.03 -2.77 -12.22
N ALA A 128 -13.52 -2.11 -13.27
CA ALA A 128 -13.94 -2.77 -14.50
C ALA A 128 -12.78 -3.56 -15.14
N LYS A 129 -11.59 -2.95 -15.22
CA LYS A 129 -10.38 -3.61 -15.71
C LYS A 129 -10.02 -4.84 -14.86
N MET A 130 -10.04 -4.71 -13.53
CA MET A 130 -9.82 -5.83 -12.62
C MET A 130 -10.81 -6.98 -12.89
N TYR A 131 -12.11 -6.69 -13.02
CA TYR A 131 -13.12 -7.72 -13.28
C TYR A 131 -12.94 -8.40 -14.63
N LEU A 132 -12.46 -7.69 -15.67
CA LEU A 132 -12.08 -8.32 -16.94
C LEU A 132 -10.92 -9.30 -16.76
N GLU A 133 -9.88 -8.93 -16.01
CA GLU A 133 -8.75 -9.82 -15.68
C GLU A 133 -9.20 -11.03 -14.84
N TRP A 134 -10.21 -10.84 -14.00
CA TRP A 134 -10.86 -11.89 -13.21
C TRP A 134 -11.96 -12.67 -13.99
N ARG A 135 -12.20 -12.33 -15.26
CA ARG A 135 -13.23 -12.94 -16.13
C ARG A 135 -14.68 -12.77 -15.66
N GLN A 136 -14.93 -11.81 -14.78
CA GLN A 136 -16.27 -11.43 -14.30
C GLN A 136 -16.90 -10.38 -15.23
N ARG A 137 -17.27 -10.78 -16.44
CA ARG A 137 -17.73 -9.86 -17.49
C ARG A 137 -18.93 -9.00 -17.08
N GLY A 138 -19.90 -9.57 -16.37
CA GLY A 138 -21.07 -8.81 -15.92
C GLY A 138 -20.72 -7.71 -14.90
N GLN A 139 -19.82 -8.00 -13.95
CA GLN A 139 -19.37 -6.99 -12.99
C GLN A 139 -18.48 -5.94 -13.67
N ALA A 140 -17.68 -6.34 -14.67
CA ALA A 140 -16.90 -5.39 -15.46
C ALA A 140 -17.79 -4.39 -16.20
N GLU A 141 -18.89 -4.87 -16.80
CA GLU A 141 -19.86 -4.02 -17.49
C GLU A 141 -20.55 -3.04 -16.52
N ASP A 142 -21.03 -3.50 -15.36
CA ASP A 142 -21.63 -2.63 -14.34
C ASP A 142 -20.67 -1.51 -13.91
N MET A 143 -19.41 -1.85 -13.63
CA MET A 143 -18.40 -0.85 -13.26
C MET A 143 -18.07 0.11 -14.40
N ALA A 144 -18.02 -0.36 -15.65
CA ALA A 144 -17.78 0.51 -16.80
C ALA A 144 -18.94 1.50 -17.00
N LEU A 145 -20.18 1.05 -16.86
CA LEU A 145 -21.36 1.92 -16.94
C LEU A 145 -21.36 2.98 -15.84
N ARG A 146 -21.02 2.62 -14.60
CA ARG A 146 -20.87 3.59 -13.50
C ARG A 146 -19.77 4.61 -13.75
N ALA A 147 -18.66 4.19 -14.37
CA ALA A 147 -17.59 5.12 -14.75
C ALA A 147 -18.08 6.17 -15.75
N LEU A 148 -18.87 5.76 -16.75
CA LEU A 148 -19.45 6.67 -17.76
C LEU A 148 -20.52 7.60 -17.16
N GLN A 149 -21.40 7.09 -16.29
CA GLN A 149 -22.43 7.91 -15.66
C GLN A 149 -21.85 8.98 -14.72
N ALA A 150 -20.71 8.70 -14.10
CA ALA A 150 -20.02 9.64 -13.21
C ALA A 150 -19.22 10.72 -13.97
N ASP A 151 -19.07 10.61 -15.30
CA ASP A 151 -18.47 11.62 -16.19
C ASP A 151 -19.35 11.85 -17.44
N PRO A 152 -20.43 12.66 -17.33
CA PRO A 152 -21.35 12.92 -18.44
C PRO A 152 -20.73 13.64 -19.64
N GLN A 153 -19.54 14.24 -19.50
CA GLN A 153 -18.89 14.97 -20.60
C GLN A 153 -18.11 14.05 -21.55
N GLN A 154 -17.91 12.78 -21.20
CA GLN A 154 -17.25 11.81 -22.07
C GLN A 154 -18.24 11.04 -22.97
N THR A 155 -19.54 11.04 -22.64
CA THR A 155 -20.59 10.38 -23.43
C THR A 155 -21.04 11.16 -24.65
N ASP A 156 -20.74 12.46 -24.72
CA ASP A 156 -21.11 13.33 -25.87
C ASP A 156 -20.11 13.23 -27.04
N ALA A 157 -19.15 12.29 -27.00
CA ALA A 157 -18.09 12.13 -28.00
C ALA A 157 -18.14 10.79 -28.79
N LEU A 158 -19.26 10.05 -28.72
CA LEU A 158 -19.55 8.88 -29.58
C LEU A 158 -20.64 9.24 -30.60
#